data_AF-A0A2S3QME5-F1
#
_entry.id   AF-A0A2S3QME5-F1
#
_cell.length_a   1.000
_cell.length_b   1.000
_cell.length_c   1.000
_cell.angle_alpha   90.00
_cell.angle_beta   90.00
_cell.angle_gamma   90.00
#
_symmetry.space_group_name_H-M   'P 1'
#
loop_
_entity.id
_entity.type
_entity.pdbx_description
1 polymer ?
#
loop_
_entity_poly.entity_id
_entity_poly.type
_entity_poly.pdbx_seq_one_letter_code
_entity_poly.pdbx_strand_id
1 'polypeptide(L)'
;MRDFDPRVSFAQKIVVAIHYTREQRSRVNDVFYFSSLKHLDKAYLEANIIPVDIAEKIRECWIECYKSICQESFTLNDKAKEHLNFWSELLMLPNQSLH
;
A
#
# COMPACT_ATOMS: atom_id res chain seq x y z
N MET A 1 -13.20 -1.09 9.30
CA MET A 1 -11.78 -1.47 9.19
C MET A 1 -11.64 -2.84 9.85
N ARG A 2 -11.16 -3.87 9.13
CA ARG A 2 -10.97 -5.20 9.75
C ARG A 2 -9.73 -5.14 10.65
N ASP A 3 -9.86 -5.66 11.86
CA ASP A 3 -8.78 -5.79 12.83
C ASP A 3 -7.57 -6.49 12.18
N PHE A 4 -6.41 -5.86 12.32
CA PHE A 4 -5.15 -6.37 11.79
C PHE A 4 -4.72 -7.59 12.61
N ASP A 5 -4.85 -8.81 12.08
CA ASP A 5 -4.42 -10.02 12.81
C ASP A 5 -2.88 -10.04 12.91
N PRO A 6 -2.30 -9.95 14.13
CA PRO A 6 -0.85 -9.93 14.33
C PRO A 6 -0.16 -11.23 13.93
N ARG A 7 -0.91 -12.33 13.68
CA ARG A 7 -0.37 -13.62 13.21
C ARG A 7 -0.05 -13.66 11.71
N VAL A 8 -0.49 -12.66 10.95
CA VAL A 8 -0.31 -12.60 9.50
C VAL A 8 1.13 -12.17 9.18
N SER A 9 1.83 -12.98 8.39
CA SER A 9 3.23 -12.67 8.03
C SER A 9 3.33 -11.37 7.24
N PHE A 10 4.49 -10.71 7.28
CA PHE A 10 4.69 -9.47 6.52
C PHE A 10 4.35 -9.62 5.03
N ALA A 11 4.78 -10.72 4.40
CA ALA A 11 4.43 -11.03 3.01
C ALA A 11 2.91 -11.15 2.79
N GLN A 12 2.18 -11.80 3.70
CA GLN A 12 0.73 -11.87 3.62
C GLN A 12 0.06 -10.50 3.79
N LYS A 13 0.63 -9.60 4.62
CA LYS A 13 0.15 -8.21 4.75
C LYS A 13 0.28 -7.45 3.42
N ILE A 14 1.39 -7.65 2.69
CA ILE A 14 1.56 -7.09 1.34
C ILE A 14 0.49 -7.62 0.38
N VAL A 15 0.23 -8.93 0.38
CA VAL A 15 -0.83 -9.53 -0.47
C VAL A 15 -2.19 -8.89 -0.18
N VAL A 16 -2.56 -8.76 1.10
CA VAL A 16 -3.82 -8.13 1.51
C VAL A 16 -3.90 -6.68 1.05
N ALA A 17 -2.82 -5.92 1.20
CA ALA A 17 -2.77 -4.53 0.78
C ALA A 17 -2.88 -4.38 -0.75
N ILE A 18 -2.27 -5.28 -1.53
CA ILE A 18 -2.43 -5.32 -2.99
C ILE A 18 -3.89 -5.63 -3.36
N HIS A 19 -4.54 -6.60 -2.72
CA HIS A 19 -5.97 -6.86 -2.95
C HIS A 19 -6.84 -5.66 -2.60
N TYR A 20 -6.56 -5.00 -1.48
CA TYR A 20 -7.23 -3.76 -1.09
C TYR A 20 -7.13 -2.69 -2.20
N THR A 21 -5.96 -2.50 -2.82
CA THR A 21 -5.84 -1.54 -3.93
C THR A 21 -6.68 -1.89 -5.14
N ARG A 22 -6.84 -3.18 -5.45
CA ARG A 22 -7.64 -3.65 -6.59
C ARG A 22 -9.13 -3.43 -6.37
N GLU A 23 -9.59 -3.66 -5.15
CA GLU A 23 -11.01 -3.55 -4.77
C GLU A 23 -11.43 -2.09 -4.54
N GLN A 24 -10.52 -1.25 -4.03
CA GLN A 24 -10.82 0.11 -3.63
C GLN A 24 -10.23 1.12 -4.62
N ARG A 25 -11.04 1.52 -5.61
CA ARG A 25 -10.64 2.50 -6.63
C ARG A 25 -10.41 3.89 -6.04
N SER A 26 -9.18 4.38 -6.13
CA SER A 26 -8.78 5.78 -5.96
C SER A 26 -7.43 6.03 -6.64
N ARG A 27 -7.12 7.28 -6.98
CA ARG A 27 -5.80 7.65 -7.56
C ARG A 27 -4.63 7.21 -6.67
N VAL A 28 -4.80 7.29 -5.36
CA VAL A 28 -3.79 6.87 -4.37
C VAL A 28 -3.56 5.36 -4.49
N ASN A 29 -4.62 4.56 -4.41
CA ASN A 29 -4.49 3.11 -4.53
C ASN A 29 -3.99 2.65 -5.90
N ASP A 30 -4.35 3.34 -6.98
CA ASP A 30 -3.81 3.04 -8.31
C ASP A 30 -2.27 3.19 -8.30
N VAL A 31 -1.73 4.25 -7.68
CA VAL A 31 -0.26 4.43 -7.55
C VAL A 31 0.37 3.28 -6.74
N PHE A 32 -0.17 2.97 -5.57
CA PHE A 32 0.33 1.86 -4.73
C PHE A 32 0.18 0.49 -5.41
N TYR A 33 -0.86 0.28 -6.20
CA TYR A 33 -1.04 -0.95 -6.97
C TYR A 33 0.06 -1.10 -8.02
N PHE A 34 0.22 -0.09 -8.89
CA PHE A 34 1.19 -0.14 -9.98
C PHE A 34 2.64 -0.16 -9.47
N SER A 35 2.94 0.49 -8.34
CA SER A 35 4.27 0.41 -7.73
C SER A 35 4.60 -1.01 -7.28
N SER A 36 3.62 -1.76 -6.77
CA SER A 36 3.79 -3.16 -6.34
C SER A 36 4.13 -4.08 -7.50
N LEU A 37 3.42 -3.92 -8.63
CA LEU A 37 3.55 -4.81 -9.79
C LEU A 37 4.94 -4.79 -10.41
N LYS A 38 5.73 -3.73 -10.20
CA LYS A 38 7.12 -3.64 -10.68
C LYS A 38 8.04 -4.70 -10.10
N HIS A 39 7.71 -5.22 -8.92
CA HIS A 39 8.52 -6.18 -8.18
C HIS A 39 7.92 -7.59 -8.20
N LEU A 40 6.72 -7.76 -8.78
CA LEU A 40 5.92 -8.98 -8.66
C LEU A 40 5.74 -9.68 -10.00
N ASP A 41 6.16 -10.94 -10.04
CA ASP A 41 5.74 -11.85 -11.09
C ASP A 41 4.25 -12.20 -10.93
N LYS A 42 3.56 -12.34 -12.07
CA LYS A 42 2.13 -12.65 -12.13
C LYS A 42 1.78 -13.93 -11.35
N ALA A 43 2.67 -14.92 -11.36
CA ALA A 43 2.48 -16.20 -10.68
C ALA A 43 2.32 -16.04 -9.14
N TYR A 44 3.01 -15.08 -8.53
CA TYR A 44 2.92 -14.83 -7.09
C TYR A 44 1.54 -14.30 -6.68
N LEU A 45 0.95 -13.44 -7.52
CA LEU A 45 -0.39 -12.91 -7.29
C LEU A 45 -1.47 -13.98 -7.45
N GLU A 46 -1.34 -14.84 -8.46
CA GLU A 46 -2.28 -15.95 -8.68
C GLU A 46 -2.23 -16.96 -7.53
N ALA A 47 -1.03 -17.21 -6.99
CA ALA A 47 -0.83 -18.12 -5.85
C ALA A 47 -1.11 -17.48 -4.48
N ASN A 48 -1.33 -16.16 -4.40
CA ASN A 48 -1.40 -15.40 -3.13
C ASN A 48 -0.17 -15.60 -2.21
N ILE A 49 1.01 -15.78 -2.79
CA ILE A 49 2.26 -16.03 -2.06
C ILE A 49 3.33 -15.12 -2.63
N ILE A 50 3.97 -14.32 -1.76
CA ILE A 50 5.07 -13.42 -2.13
C ILE A 50 6.29 -13.75 -1.26
N PRO A 51 7.50 -13.92 -1.85
CA PRO A 51 8.74 -14.02 -1.08
C PRO A 51 9.00 -12.80 -0.19
N VAL A 52 9.65 -12.98 0.96
CA VAL A 52 9.86 -11.90 1.92
C VAL A 52 10.74 -10.77 1.34
N ASP A 53 11.79 -11.10 0.60
CA ASP A 53 12.69 -10.13 -0.04
C ASP A 53 11.96 -9.27 -1.08
N ILE A 54 10.99 -9.85 -1.81
CA ILE A 54 10.13 -9.12 -2.73
C ILE A 54 9.15 -8.23 -1.97
N ALA A 55 8.58 -8.73 -0.87
CA ALA A 55 7.69 -7.96 0.00
C ALA A 55 8.39 -6.72 0.57
N GLU A 56 9.68 -6.82 0.93
CA GLU A 56 10.47 -5.69 1.41
C GLU A 56 10.68 -4.63 0.33
N LYS A 57 11.05 -5.04 -0.90
CA LYS A 57 11.19 -4.12 -2.05
C LYS A 57 9.91 -3.37 -2.38
N ILE A 58 8.76 -4.06 -2.31
CA ILE A 58 7.44 -3.43 -2.51
C ILE A 58 7.19 -2.36 -1.45
N ARG A 59 7.46 -2.67 -0.18
CA ARG A 59 7.28 -1.71 0.92
C ARG A 59 8.18 -0.49 0.74
N GLU A 60 9.44 -0.66 0.36
CA GLU A 60 10.34 0.47 0.06
C GLU A 60 9.76 1.36 -1.03
N CYS A 61 9.27 0.77 -2.12
CA CYS A 61 8.63 1.50 -3.20
C CYS A 61 7.36 2.25 -2.72
N TRP A 62 6.55 1.63 -1.87
CA TRP A 62 5.38 2.25 -1.25
C TRP A 62 5.74 3.43 -0.37
N ILE A 63 6.81 3.34 0.43
CA ILE A 63 7.27 4.45 1.26
C ILE A 63 7.63 5.67 0.39
N GLU A 64 8.30 5.45 -0.74
CA GLU A 64 8.64 6.54 -1.67
C GLU A 64 7.39 7.13 -2.36
N CYS A 65 6.46 6.27 -2.79
CA CYS A 65 5.17 6.73 -3.31
C CYS A 65 4.39 7.55 -2.27
N TYR A 66 4.37 7.10 -1.01
CA TYR A 66 3.70 7.79 0.08
C TYR A 66 4.25 9.20 0.27
N LYS A 67 5.58 9.34 0.39
CA LYS A 67 6.25 10.63 0.55
C LYS A 67 5.91 11.57 -0.61
N SER A 68 5.96 11.08 -1.84
CA SER A 68 5.64 11.86 -3.04
C SER A 68 4.17 12.32 -3.05
N ILE A 69 3.22 11.44 -2.72
CA ILE A 69 1.79 11.79 -2.68
C ILE A 69 1.50 12.81 -1.57
N CYS A 70 2.14 12.69 -0.41
CA CYS A 70 1.95 13.62 0.71
C CYS A 70 2.32 15.08 0.34
N GLN A 71 3.33 15.28 -0.51
CA GLN A 71 3.71 16.62 -1.01
C GLN A 71 2.61 17.28 -1.85
N GLU A 72 1.73 16.48 -2.46
CA GLU A 72 0.63 16.93 -3.30
C GLU A 72 -0.75 16.68 -2.65
N SER A 73 -0.79 16.40 -1.34
CA SER A 73 -2.00 15.95 -0.62
C SER A 73 -3.17 16.93 -0.71
N PHE A 74 -2.91 18.23 -0.87
CA PHE A 74 -3.92 19.27 -1.07
C PHE A 74 -4.77 19.08 -2.34
N THR A 75 -4.27 18.32 -3.33
CA THR A 75 -4.97 18.01 -4.58
C THR A 75 -5.89 16.79 -4.47
N LEU A 76 -5.84 16.06 -3.35
CA LEU A 76 -6.59 14.82 -3.16
C LEU A 76 -8.02 15.09 -2.70
N ASN A 77 -8.96 14.30 -3.25
CA ASN A 77 -10.33 14.24 -2.72
C ASN A 77 -10.39 13.45 -1.40
N ASP A 78 -11.51 13.52 -0.70
CA ASP A 78 -11.65 12.93 0.64
C ASP A 78 -11.41 11.43 0.64
N LYS A 79 -11.94 10.71 -0.36
CA LYS A 79 -11.68 9.27 -0.53
C LYS A 79 -10.18 8.98 -0.69
N ALA A 80 -9.46 9.75 -1.50
CA ALA A 80 -8.03 9.58 -1.67
C ALA A 80 -7.26 9.86 -0.36
N LYS A 81 -7.70 10.83 0.44
CA LYS A 81 -7.11 11.11 1.77
C LYS A 81 -7.35 9.97 2.76
N GLU A 82 -8.54 9.36 2.77
CA GLU A 82 -8.83 8.18 3.58
C GLU A 82 -7.89 7.02 3.24
N HIS A 83 -7.67 6.78 1.95
CA HIS A 83 -6.75 5.75 1.50
C HIS A 83 -5.31 6.09 1.89
N LEU A 84 -4.90 7.35 1.78
CA LEU A 84 -3.55 7.75 2.19
C LEU A 84 -3.33 7.56 3.70
N ASN A 85 -4.34 7.83 4.53
CA ASN A 85 -4.28 7.53 5.97
C ASN A 85 -4.15 6.02 6.22
N PHE A 86 -4.91 5.18 5.51
CA PHE A 86 -4.75 3.73 5.59
C PHE A 86 -3.31 3.29 5.26
N TRP A 87 -2.69 3.87 4.23
CA TRP A 87 -1.30 3.59 3.89
C TRP A 87 -0.31 4.08 4.94
N SER A 88 -0.58 5.23 5.58
CA SER A 88 0.21 5.72 6.70
C SER A 88 0.22 4.73 7.86
N GLU A 89 -0.95 4.23 8.25
CA GLU A 89 -1.10 3.23 9.32
C GLU A 89 -0.39 1.92 8.95
N LEU A 90 -0.60 1.42 7.74
CA LEU A 90 0.00 0.19 7.25
C LEU A 90 1.53 0.26 7.21
N LEU A 91 2.08 1.40 6.81
CA LEU A 91 3.53 1.63 6.70
C LEU A 91 4.17 2.11 8.00
N MET A 92 3.38 2.40 9.04
CA MET A 92 3.80 3.03 10.28
C MET A 92 4.52 4.37 10.05
N LEU A 93 3.97 5.19 9.15
CA LEU A 93 4.48 6.51 8.80
C LEU A 93 3.60 7.63 9.41
N PRO A 94 4.11 8.87 9.52
CA PRO A 94 3.31 10.01 9.96
C PRO A 94 2.19 10.32 8.97
N ASN A 95 0.99 10.60 9.50
CA ASN A 95 -0.14 11.03 8.69
C ASN A 95 0.13 12.38 8.01
N GLN A 96 -0.42 12.57 6.82
CA GLN A 96 -0.36 13.81 6.03
C GLN A 96 -0.79 15.08 6.81
N SER A 97 -1.57 14.94 7.89
CA SER A 97 -2.09 16.04 8.71
C SER A 97 -1.11 16.59 9.76
N LEU A 98 0.13 16.08 9.83
CA LEU A 98 1.15 16.50 10.81
C LEU A 98 2.19 17.49 10.25
N HIS A 99 1.96 18.07 9.07
CA HIS A 99 2.77 19.14 8.49
C HIS A 99 1.94 20.36 8.12
#